data_AF-A0A1M4Z0D0-F1
#
_entry.id   AF-A0A1M4Z0D0-F1
#
_cell.length_a   1.000
_cell.length_b   1.000
_cell.length_c   1.000
_cell.angle_alpha   90.00
_cell.angle_beta   90.00
_cell.angle_gamma   90.00
#
_symmetry.space_group_name_H-M   'P 1'
#
loop_
_entity.id
_entity.type
_entity.pdbx_description
1 polymer ?
#
loop_
_entity_poly.entity_id
_entity_poly.type
_entity_poly.pdbx_seq_one_letter_code
_entity_poly.pdbx_strand_id
1 'polypeptide(L)'
;MYTNSAAKIVKNQMDTRLMNERDRETWEVIGFRKKDAISTFGEFTYRRRLYRNKKTGETRFLLDNLLGWPIRAKITPRLREIAVKLSTEMSFRRVAETLSQLFIPQYQHNMEN
;
A
#
# COMPACT_ATOMS: atom_id res chain seq x y z
N MET A 1 -1.48 -12.83 18.79
CA MET A 1 -0.86 -13.26 17.52
C MET A 1 -1.97 -13.53 16.47
N TYR A 2 -2.72 -12.49 16.04
CA TYR A 2 -3.90 -12.66 15.15
C TYR A 2 -3.94 -11.69 13.96
N THR A 3 -2.86 -10.96 13.68
CA THR A 3 -2.98 -9.67 12.96
C THR A 3 -2.71 -9.68 11.46
N ASN A 4 -2.67 -10.82 10.74
CA ASN A 4 -2.23 -10.77 9.32
C ASN A 4 -2.92 -11.69 8.32
N SER A 5 -4.02 -12.39 8.68
CA SER A 5 -4.71 -13.27 7.72
C SER A 5 -5.68 -12.50 6.80
N ALA A 6 -6.53 -11.64 7.37
CA ALA A 6 -7.57 -10.93 6.62
C ALA A 6 -7.00 -9.96 5.55
N ALA A 7 -5.97 -9.19 5.89
CA ALA A 7 -5.34 -8.25 4.95
C ALA A 7 -4.66 -8.97 3.76
N LYS A 8 -4.15 -10.18 3.99
CA LYS A 8 -3.51 -11.02 2.97
C LYS A 8 -4.55 -11.66 2.04
N ILE A 9 -5.70 -12.09 2.59
CA ILE A 9 -6.79 -12.75 1.86
C ILE A 9 -7.55 -11.75 0.96
N VAL A 10 -7.98 -10.61 1.52
CA VAL A 10 -8.78 -9.61 0.78
C VAL A 10 -8.01 -9.07 -0.42
N LYS A 11 -6.69 -8.90 -0.28
CA LYS A 11 -5.84 -8.34 -1.34
C LYS A 11 -5.65 -9.27 -2.53
N ASN A 12 -5.54 -10.57 -2.28
CA ASN A 12 -5.45 -11.57 -3.35
C ASN A 12 -6.77 -11.65 -4.13
N GLN A 13 -7.92 -11.52 -3.46
CA GLN A 13 -9.23 -11.57 -4.13
C GLN A 13 -9.43 -10.37 -5.06
N MET A 14 -9.09 -9.14 -4.60
CA MET A 14 -9.17 -7.94 -5.44
C MET A 14 -8.21 -8.01 -6.65
N ASP A 15 -6.95 -8.44 -6.45
CA ASP A 15 -6.00 -8.61 -7.55
C ASP A 15 -6.45 -9.70 -8.55
N THR A 16 -7.06 -10.78 -8.06
CA THR A 16 -7.61 -11.85 -8.91
C THR A 16 -8.84 -11.39 -9.68
N ARG A 17 -9.71 -10.59 -9.06
CA ARG A 17 -10.85 -9.97 -9.74
C ARG A 17 -10.39 -9.04 -10.86
N LEU A 18 -9.44 -8.14 -10.58
CA LEU A 18 -8.85 -7.24 -11.58
C LEU A 18 -8.18 -8.00 -12.73
N MET A 19 -7.55 -9.13 -12.43
CA MET A 19 -6.99 -10.02 -13.46
C MET A 19 -8.07 -10.59 -14.37
N ASN A 20 -9.23 -10.96 -13.84
CA ASN A 20 -10.32 -11.54 -14.61
C ASN A 20 -11.09 -10.51 -15.42
N GLU A 21 -11.33 -9.33 -14.85
CA GLU A 21 -12.07 -8.22 -15.48
C GLU A 21 -11.23 -7.40 -16.46
N ARG A 22 -9.90 -7.61 -16.53
CA ARG A 22 -9.05 -6.82 -17.43
C ARG A 22 -9.38 -7.06 -18.89
N ASP A 23 -9.18 -6.02 -19.68
CA ASP A 23 -9.03 -6.13 -21.12
C ASP A 23 -7.72 -6.87 -21.45
N ARG A 24 -7.83 -8.13 -21.89
CA ARG A 24 -6.71 -9.02 -22.22
C ARG A 24 -6.06 -8.68 -23.57
N GLU A 25 -6.76 -7.96 -24.44
CA GLU A 25 -6.23 -7.50 -25.72
C GLU A 25 -5.25 -6.35 -25.51
N THR A 26 -5.57 -5.46 -24.57
CA THR A 26 -4.75 -4.28 -24.29
C THR A 26 -3.69 -4.54 -23.21
N TRP A 27 -4.01 -5.30 -22.14
CA TRP A 27 -3.14 -5.44 -20.97
C TRP A 27 -2.60 -6.85 -20.76
N GLU A 28 -1.28 -7.00 -20.88
CA GLU A 28 -0.57 -8.23 -20.54
C GLU A 28 0.09 -8.17 -19.17
N VAL A 29 0.23 -9.32 -18.53
CA VAL A 29 0.89 -9.43 -17.22
C VAL A 29 2.36 -9.73 -17.45
N ILE A 30 3.23 -8.81 -17.02
CA ILE A 30 4.69 -8.96 -17.13
C ILE A 30 5.26 -9.72 -15.92
N GLY A 31 4.59 -9.63 -14.78
CA GLY A 31 5.00 -10.34 -13.58
C GLY A 31 4.45 -9.74 -12.31
N PHE A 32 5.05 -10.12 -11.19
CA PHE A 32 4.66 -9.67 -9.87
C PHE A 32 5.69 -8.71 -9.28
N ARG A 33 5.21 -7.76 -8.49
CA ARG A 33 6.02 -6.87 -7.66
C ARG A 33 5.48 -6.89 -6.25
N LYS A 34 6.39 -6.90 -5.27
CA LYS A 34 6.06 -6.71 -3.86
C LYS A 34 6.02 -5.22 -3.57
N LYS A 35 5.13 -4.81 -2.66
CA LYS A 35 5.16 -3.48 -2.07
C LYS A 35 4.85 -3.60 -0.58
N ASP A 36 5.69 -2.94 0.20
CA ASP A 36 5.46 -2.72 1.63
C ASP A 36 4.66 -1.45 1.81
N ALA A 37 3.69 -1.50 2.71
CA ALA A 37 2.85 -0.38 3.01
C ALA A 37 2.46 -0.32 4.48
N ILE A 38 2.25 0.90 4.96
CA ILE A 38 1.85 1.21 6.32
C ILE A 38 0.42 1.72 6.28
N SER A 39 -0.44 1.07 7.06
CA SER A 39 -1.83 1.45 7.25
C SER A 39 -2.11 1.73 8.73
N THR A 40 -3.32 2.21 9.03
CA THR A 40 -3.82 2.39 10.38
C THR A 40 -3.95 1.07 11.16
N PHE A 41 -3.90 -0.09 10.49
CA PHE A 41 -3.92 -1.41 11.13
C PHE A 41 -2.53 -2.05 11.20
N GLY A 42 -1.47 -1.28 10.92
CA GLY A 42 -0.08 -1.72 10.93
C GLY A 42 0.52 -1.89 9.54
N GLU A 43 1.71 -2.46 9.52
CA GLU A 43 2.47 -2.69 8.29
C GLU A 43 2.07 -3.99 7.61
N PHE A 44 2.06 -3.94 6.28
CA PHE A 44 1.76 -5.11 5.48
C PHE A 44 2.48 -5.08 4.14
N THR A 45 3.00 -6.23 3.76
CA THR A 45 3.56 -6.47 2.43
C THR A 45 2.53 -7.17 1.56
N TYR A 46 2.44 -6.76 0.29
CA TYR A 46 1.52 -7.43 -0.64
C TYR A 46 2.07 -7.65 -2.04
N ARG A 47 1.45 -8.68 -2.63
CA ARG A 47 1.48 -9.13 -4.04
C ARG A 47 0.77 -8.17 -4.99
N ARG A 48 1.41 -7.55 -5.98
CA ARG A 48 0.67 -6.90 -7.08
C ARG A 48 1.19 -7.29 -8.45
N ARG A 49 0.30 -7.38 -9.44
CA ARG A 49 0.66 -7.63 -10.83
C ARG A 49 1.08 -6.35 -11.55
N LEU A 50 2.15 -6.44 -12.33
CA LEU A 50 2.59 -5.42 -13.27
C LEU A 50 1.97 -5.71 -14.63
N TYR A 51 1.25 -4.73 -15.17
CA TYR A 51 0.64 -4.82 -16.49
C TYR A 51 1.42 -3.99 -17.50
N ARG A 52 1.62 -4.51 -18.71
CA ARG A 52 2.07 -3.74 -19.89
C ARG A 52 0.89 -3.51 -20.80
N ASN A 53 0.77 -2.31 -21.33
CA ASN A 53 -0.08 -2.05 -22.47
C ASN A 53 0.64 -2.56 -23.73
N LYS A 54 0.02 -3.46 -24.49
CA LYS A 54 0.60 -4.00 -25.72
C LYS A 54 0.70 -2.97 -26.85
N LYS A 55 -0.17 -1.96 -26.85
CA LYS A 55 -0.25 -0.93 -27.90
C LYS A 55 0.70 0.23 -27.63
N THR A 56 0.77 0.71 -26.38
CA THR A 56 1.58 1.88 -26.02
C THR A 56 2.91 1.54 -25.33
N GLY A 57 3.09 0.30 -24.88
CA GLY A 57 4.26 -0.12 -24.08
C GLY A 57 4.24 0.36 -22.62
N GLU A 58 3.24 1.14 -22.23
CA GLU A 58 3.14 1.70 -20.88
C GLU A 58 2.96 0.61 -19.82
N THR A 59 3.56 0.82 -18.65
CA THR A 59 3.43 -0.12 -17.53
C THR A 59 2.61 0.48 -16.40
N ARG A 60 1.68 -0.31 -15.85
CA ARG A 60 0.79 0.17 -14.78
C ARG A 60 0.47 -0.91 -13.77
N PHE A 61 0.23 -0.47 -12.54
CA PHE A 61 -0.30 -1.30 -11.46
C PHE A 61 -1.80 -1.01 -11.31
N LEU A 62 -2.66 -1.86 -11.88
CA LEU A 62 -4.12 -1.67 -11.82
C LEU A 62 -4.62 -1.60 -10.37
N LEU A 63 -4.04 -2.41 -9.48
CA LEU A 63 -4.39 -2.43 -8.07
C LEU A 63 -4.06 -1.11 -7.36
N ASP A 64 -2.96 -0.44 -7.72
CA ASP A 64 -2.61 0.86 -7.10
C ASP A 64 -3.59 1.96 -7.55
N ASN A 65 -4.04 1.94 -8.81
CA ASN A 65 -5.03 2.89 -9.30
C ASN A 65 -6.37 2.73 -8.57
N LEU A 66 -6.84 1.49 -8.42
CA LEU A 66 -8.10 1.20 -7.73
C LEU A 66 -8.06 1.67 -6.27
N LEU A 67 -6.92 1.50 -5.61
CA LEU A 67 -6.72 1.91 -4.22
C LEU A 67 -6.43 3.41 -4.05
N GLY A 68 -6.34 4.17 -5.15
CA GLY A 68 -5.96 5.59 -5.12
C GLY A 68 -4.56 5.81 -4.53
N TRP A 69 -3.67 4.83 -4.67
CA TRP A 69 -2.33 4.88 -4.09
C TRP A 69 -1.37 5.63 -5.00
N PRO A 70 -0.73 6.72 -4.50
CA PRO A 70 0.27 7.41 -5.29
C PRO A 70 1.47 6.50 -5.59
N ILE A 71 2.13 6.77 -6.72
CA ILE A 71 3.34 6.08 -7.14
C ILE A 71 4.39 6.22 -6.02
N ARG A 72 5.03 5.10 -5.64
CA ARG A 72 6.03 4.99 -4.56
C ARG A 72 5.57 5.35 -3.14
N ALA A 73 4.31 5.69 -2.90
CA ALA A 73 3.83 5.99 -1.55
C ALA A 73 3.84 4.74 -0.66
N LYS A 74 4.51 4.80 0.50
CA LYS A 74 4.52 3.73 1.51
C LYS A 74 3.31 3.78 2.45
N ILE A 75 2.68 4.94 2.63
CA ILE A 75 1.53 5.08 3.53
C ILE A 75 0.20 5.04 2.76
N THR A 76 -0.84 4.47 3.37
CA THR A 76 -2.20 4.54 2.82
C THR A 76 -2.71 5.99 2.73
N PRO A 77 -3.58 6.31 1.76
CA PRO A 77 -4.24 7.62 1.68
C PRO A 77 -4.90 8.04 2.98
N ARG A 78 -5.60 7.12 3.65
CA ARG A 78 -6.22 7.38 4.95
C ARG A 78 -5.21 7.76 6.02
N LEU A 79 -4.10 7.03 6.14
CA LEU A 79 -3.07 7.36 7.12
C LEU A 79 -2.41 8.71 6.82
N ARG A 80 -2.21 9.03 5.53
CA ARG A 80 -1.74 10.36 5.10
C ARG A 80 -2.69 11.47 5.52
N GLU A 81 -3.99 11.28 5.30
CA GLU A 81 -5.02 12.25 5.65
C GLU A 81 -5.03 12.53 7.17
N ILE A 82 -4.95 11.48 7.99
CA ILE A 82 -4.84 11.62 9.45
C ILE A 82 -3.56 12.39 9.81
N ALA A 83 -2.42 12.07 9.20
CA ALA A 83 -1.16 12.75 9.48
C ALA A 83 -1.22 14.24 9.13
N VAL A 84 -1.80 14.60 7.98
CA VAL A 84 -2.00 15.99 7.57
C VAL A 84 -2.92 16.72 8.55
N LYS A 85 -4.03 16.11 8.94
CA LYS A 85 -4.97 16.70 9.91
C LYS A 85 -4.34 16.88 11.28
N LEU A 86 -3.56 15.92 11.78
CA LEU A 86 -2.86 16.09 13.06
C LEU A 86 -1.80 17.20 12.99
N SER A 87 -1.18 17.39 11.83
CA SER A 87 -0.16 18.42 11.63
C SER A 87 -0.71 19.85 11.68
N THR A 88 -2.04 20.04 11.61
CA THR A 88 -2.66 21.36 11.84
C THR A 88 -2.76 21.69 13.33
N GLU A 89 -2.77 20.67 14.19
CA GLU A 89 -3.02 20.81 15.63
C GLU A 89 -1.75 20.70 16.49
N MET A 90 -0.70 20.03 15.99
CA MET A 90 0.51 19.78 16.78
C MET A 90 1.78 19.74 15.92
N SER A 91 2.93 19.85 16.57
CA SER A 91 4.23 19.78 15.89
C SER A 91 4.46 18.43 15.22
N PHE A 92 5.22 18.42 14.13
CA PHE A 92 5.55 17.20 13.38
C PHE A 92 6.07 16.06 14.27
N ARG A 93 6.91 16.39 15.26
CA ARG A 93 7.42 15.40 16.23
C ARG A 93 6.27 14.75 17.03
N ARG A 94 5.35 15.56 17.57
CA ARG A 94 4.18 15.07 18.31
C ARG A 94 3.24 14.26 17.42
N VAL A 95 3.06 14.65 16.15
CA VAL A 95 2.29 13.86 15.18
C VAL A 95 2.93 12.48 15.00
N ALA A 96 4.25 12.41 14.79
CA ALA A 96 4.96 11.16 14.60
C ALA A 96 4.88 10.25 15.84
N GLU A 97 5.04 10.81 17.04
CA GLU A 97 4.87 10.10 18.32
C GLU A 97 3.44 9.54 18.46
N THR A 98 2.43 10.38 18.19
CA THR A 98 1.00 10.01 18.28
C THR A 98 0.65 8.90 17.29
N LEU A 99 1.05 9.04 16.03
CA LEU A 99 0.80 8.02 14.99
C LEU A 99 1.50 6.71 15.30
N SER A 100 2.71 6.78 15.86
CA SER A 100 3.45 5.59 16.29
C SER A 100 2.70 4.88 17.41
N GLN A 101 2.26 5.60 18.46
CA GLN A 101 1.51 4.99 19.56
C GLN A 101 0.19 4.36 19.12
N LEU A 102 -0.52 4.97 18.16
CA LEU A 102 -1.86 4.53 17.76
C LEU A 102 -1.86 3.42 16.71
N PHE A 103 -0.93 3.44 15.75
CA PHE A 103 -1.08 2.66 14.51
C PHE A 103 0.16 1.87 14.09
N ILE A 104 1.36 2.26 14.53
CA ILE A 104 2.61 1.65 14.08
C ILE A 104 3.22 0.91 15.28
N PRO A 105 3.27 -0.44 15.29
CA PRO A 105 4.05 -1.16 16.29
C PRO A 105 5.46 -0.57 16.28
N GLN A 106 5.97 -0.18 17.46
CA GLN A 106 7.27 0.48 17.61
C GLN A 106 8.31 -0.26 16.76
N TYR A 107 8.87 0.41 15.75
CA TYR A 107 10.06 -0.11 15.07
C TYR A 107 11.19 -0.10 16.10
N GLN A 108 11.47 -1.26 16.71
CA GLN A 108 12.79 -1.53 17.26
C GLN A 108 13.74 -1.74 16.08
N HIS A 109 14.08 -0.66 15.36
CA HIS A 109 15.36 -0.64 14.68
C HIS A 109 16.38 -0.24 15.74
N ASN A 110 17.01 -1.26 16.32
CA ASN A 110 18.30 -1.11 16.95
C ASN A 110 19.17 -0.31 15.99
N MET A 111 19.46 0.94 16.38
CA MET A 111 20.68 1.61 15.98
C MET A 111 21.81 0.83 16.67
N GLU A 112 22.14 -0.34 16.14
CA GLU A 112 23.41 -1.01 16.45
C GLU A 112 24.49 -0.23 15.70
N ASN A 113 25.13 0.67 16.47
CA ASN A 113 26.51 1.11 16.25
C ASN A 113 27.46 -0.08 16.19
#